data_AF-A0A1C0TTF9-F1
#
_entry.id   AF-A0A1C0TTF9-F1
#
_cell.length_a   1.000
_cell.length_b   1.000
_cell.length_c   1.000
_cell.angle_alpha   90.00
_cell.angle_beta   90.00
_cell.angle_gamma   90.00
#
_symmetry.space_group_name_H-M   'P 1'
#
loop_
_entity.id
_entity.type
_entity.pdbx_description
1 polymer ?
#
loop_
_entity_poly.entity_id
_entity_poly.type
_entity_poly.pdbx_seq_one_letter_code
_entity_poly.pdbx_strand_id
1 'polypeptide(L)'
;MSKTKKVIFSCMTLWLLSASMFASSHALKETTATITLRSGQLDVLVNTNFSHWLSLLHSNEAWLLGDTERVLLANHTDSEKVKLLKELILQHTNLSSNGTKLNCKVSQFPSKLSELQKDHHKRAYFRLGCKSPINKVTAVSLSLPKSLGRVYVSLVQPKQQVIGAGQKAVFKL
;
A
#
# COMPACT_ATOMS: atom_id res chain seq x y z
N MET A 1 43.54 -12.72 40.40
CA MET A 1 43.38 -12.58 38.93
C MET A 1 44.02 -11.26 38.50
N SER A 2 45.08 -11.31 37.68
CA SER A 2 45.92 -10.14 37.32
C SER A 2 45.12 -8.99 36.70
N LYS A 3 45.48 -7.73 37.00
CA LYS A 3 44.85 -6.50 36.46
C LYS A 3 44.74 -6.52 34.93
N THR A 4 45.69 -7.13 34.23
CA THR A 4 45.68 -7.28 32.76
C THR A 4 44.55 -8.18 32.26
N LYS A 5 44.18 -9.23 33.00
CA LYS A 5 43.05 -10.11 32.63
C LYS A 5 41.68 -9.43 32.77
N LYS A 6 41.54 -8.45 33.68
CA LYS A 6 40.30 -7.66 33.85
C LYS A 6 40.09 -6.65 32.71
N VAL A 7 41.16 -6.01 32.21
CA VAL A 7 41.08 -5.05 31.10
C VAL A 7 40.72 -5.76 29.79
N ILE A 8 41.30 -6.93 29.55
CA ILE A 8 41.00 -7.74 28.35
C ILE A 8 39.54 -8.22 28.38
N PHE A 9 39.05 -8.72 29.52
CA PHE A 9 37.64 -9.12 29.66
C PHE A 9 36.68 -7.93 29.48
N SER A 10 37.01 -6.76 30.04
CA SER A 10 36.18 -5.55 29.89
C SER A 10 36.12 -5.03 28.45
N CYS A 11 37.21 -5.14 27.69
CA CYS A 11 37.26 -4.72 26.29
C CYS A 11 36.46 -5.69 25.39
N MET A 12 36.52 -6.99 25.71
CA MET A 12 35.80 -8.04 24.97
C MET A 12 34.29 -7.99 25.22
N THR A 13 33.84 -7.63 26.42
CA THR A 13 32.41 -7.37 26.69
C THR A 13 31.88 -6.13 25.97
N LEU A 14 32.70 -5.09 25.81
CA LEU A 14 32.32 -3.84 25.13
C LEU A 14 32.17 -4.04 23.60
N TRP A 15 32.98 -4.93 23.02
CA TRP A 15 32.85 -5.32 21.61
C TRP A 15 31.60 -6.16 21.33
N LEU A 16 31.21 -7.08 22.23
CA LEU A 16 29.98 -7.88 22.06
C LEU A 16 28.69 -7.03 22.15
N LEU A 17 28.68 -5.96 22.95
CA LEU A 17 27.52 -5.06 23.08
C LEU A 17 27.35 -4.10 21.88
N SER A 18 28.38 -3.93 21.06
CA SER A 18 28.36 -3.02 19.91
C SER A 18 27.76 -3.65 18.64
N ALA A 19 27.63 -4.98 18.59
CA ALA A 19 27.21 -5.70 17.38
C ALA A 19 25.69 -5.77 17.17
N SER A 20 24.87 -5.31 18.12
CA SER A 20 23.41 -5.49 18.10
C SER A 20 22.60 -4.34 17.50
N MET A 21 23.22 -3.36 16.82
CA MET A 21 22.51 -2.15 16.36
C MET A 21 22.50 -1.88 14.85
N PHE A 22 22.50 -2.93 14.02
CA PHE A 22 22.10 -2.81 12.62
C PHE A 22 20.72 -3.42 12.39
N ALA A 23 19.70 -2.86 13.06
CA ALA A 23 18.32 -3.08 12.67
C ALA A 23 18.06 -2.26 11.40
N SER A 24 18.38 -2.80 10.24
CA SER A 24 17.91 -2.25 8.97
C SER A 24 16.39 -2.42 8.91
N SER A 25 15.66 -1.32 9.11
CA SER A 25 14.26 -1.20 8.70
C SER A 25 14.21 -1.36 7.18
N HIS A 26 14.14 -2.60 6.68
CA HIS A 26 13.92 -2.85 5.27
C HIS A 26 12.58 -2.23 4.88
N ALA A 27 12.58 -1.34 3.88
CA ALA A 27 11.36 -0.85 3.29
C ALA A 27 10.47 -2.05 2.91
N LEU A 28 9.19 -2.01 3.29
CA LEU A 28 8.28 -3.13 3.07
C LEU A 28 8.21 -3.43 1.57
N LYS A 29 8.67 -4.63 1.18
CA LYS A 29 8.67 -5.06 -0.23
C LYS A 29 7.24 -5.24 -0.76
N GLU A 30 6.33 -5.64 0.12
CA GLU A 30 4.93 -5.95 -0.19
C GLU A 30 4.15 -4.74 -0.72
N THR A 31 3.05 -5.01 -1.42
CA THR A 31 2.05 -3.97 -1.73
C THR A 31 1.49 -3.44 -0.40
N THR A 32 1.27 -2.13 -0.29
CA THR A 32 0.62 -1.52 0.88
C THR A 32 -0.69 -0.88 0.47
N ALA A 33 -1.68 -0.92 1.36
CA ALA A 33 -2.92 -0.18 1.23
C ALA A 33 -3.19 0.62 2.50
N THR A 34 -3.46 1.91 2.37
CA THR A 34 -3.88 2.77 3.48
C THR A 34 -5.30 3.22 3.22
N ILE A 35 -6.21 2.79 4.10
CA ILE A 35 -7.59 3.24 4.14
C ILE A 35 -7.64 4.47 5.04
N THR A 36 -8.11 5.60 4.54
CA THR A 36 -8.31 6.83 5.30
C THR A 36 -9.81 7.11 5.42
N LEU A 37 -10.32 7.13 6.64
CA LEU A 37 -11.70 7.48 6.94
C LEU A 37 -11.79 8.96 7.33
N ARG A 38 -12.37 9.80 6.48
CA ARG A 38 -12.52 11.24 6.74
C ARG A 38 -13.93 11.71 6.43
N SER A 39 -14.64 12.23 7.43
CA SER A 39 -15.92 12.93 7.23
C SER A 39 -16.95 12.13 6.37
N GLY A 40 -17.06 10.81 6.61
CA GLY A 40 -17.96 9.93 5.83
C GLY A 40 -17.45 9.54 4.43
N GLN A 41 -16.22 9.90 4.09
CA GLN A 41 -15.52 9.44 2.89
C GLN A 41 -14.43 8.43 3.26
N LEU A 42 -14.25 7.44 2.40
CA LEU A 42 -13.20 6.45 2.51
C LEU A 42 -12.31 6.57 1.28
N ASP A 43 -11.04 6.86 1.50
CA ASP A 43 -10.01 6.85 0.48
C ASP A 43 -9.06 5.67 0.71
N VAL A 44 -8.81 4.88 -0.33
CA VAL A 44 -7.82 3.80 -0.30
C VAL A 44 -6.66 4.20 -1.18
N LEU A 45 -5.48 4.40 -0.58
CA LEU A 45 -4.22 4.59 -1.30
C LEU A 45 -3.50 3.25 -1.36
N VAL A 46 -3.31 2.71 -2.57
CA VAL A 46 -2.55 1.48 -2.79
C VAL A 46 -1.21 1.85 -3.40
N ASN A 47 -0.12 1.38 -2.80
CA ASN A 47 1.25 1.56 -3.29
C ASN A 47 1.83 0.18 -3.62
N THR A 48 2.17 -0.04 -4.88
CA THR A 48 2.62 -1.33 -5.39
C THR A 48 3.79 -1.19 -6.37
N ASN A 49 4.49 -2.30 -6.61
CA ASN A 49 5.47 -2.41 -7.68
C ASN A 49 4.73 -2.72 -8.99
N PHE A 50 4.54 -1.69 -9.82
CA PHE A 50 3.82 -1.83 -11.08
C PHE A 50 4.57 -2.70 -12.10
N SER A 51 5.91 -2.72 -12.09
CA SER A 51 6.67 -3.61 -12.98
C SER A 51 6.36 -5.07 -12.67
N HIS A 52 6.36 -5.44 -11.39
CA HIS A 52 5.99 -6.80 -10.95
C HIS A 52 4.51 -7.11 -11.22
N TRP A 53 3.60 -6.21 -10.87
CA TRP A 53 2.17 -6.41 -11.07
C TRP A 53 1.82 -6.58 -12.56
N LEU A 54 2.40 -5.76 -13.43
CA LEU A 54 2.23 -5.89 -14.89
C LEU A 54 2.83 -7.19 -15.41
N SER A 55 3.99 -7.61 -14.91
CA SER A 55 4.61 -8.89 -15.31
C SER A 55 3.69 -10.08 -15.01
N LEU A 56 3.10 -10.13 -13.81
CA LEU A 56 2.11 -11.15 -13.44
C LEU A 56 0.90 -11.14 -14.37
N LEU A 57 0.38 -9.95 -14.68
CA LEU A 57 -0.77 -9.80 -15.56
C LEU A 57 -0.47 -10.13 -17.03
N HIS A 58 0.79 -10.21 -17.45
CA HIS A 58 1.15 -10.70 -18.79
C HIS A 58 1.35 -12.23 -18.84
N SER A 59 1.38 -12.93 -17.71
CA SER A 59 1.58 -14.38 -17.68
C SER A 59 0.27 -15.13 -17.91
N ASN A 60 0.23 -15.93 -18.97
CA ASN A 60 -0.89 -16.84 -19.24
C ASN A 60 -0.95 -17.95 -18.19
N GLU A 61 0.20 -18.42 -17.71
CA GLU A 61 0.32 -19.45 -16.69
C GLU A 61 -0.30 -18.97 -15.37
N ALA A 62 0.05 -17.77 -14.91
CA ALA A 62 -0.52 -17.18 -13.70
C ALA A 62 -2.05 -17.03 -13.80
N TRP A 63 -2.57 -16.69 -14.99
CA TRP A 63 -4.00 -16.63 -15.22
C TRP A 63 -4.67 -18.01 -15.20
N LEU A 64 -4.07 -19.00 -15.86
CA LEU A 64 -4.57 -20.39 -15.88
C LEU A 64 -4.60 -21.02 -14.49
N LEU A 65 -3.65 -20.66 -13.62
CA LEU A 65 -3.59 -21.09 -12.23
C LEU A 65 -4.52 -20.29 -11.30
N GLY A 66 -5.14 -19.22 -11.81
CA GLY A 66 -6.06 -18.37 -11.04
C GLY A 66 -5.37 -17.39 -10.07
N ASP A 67 -4.06 -17.19 -10.22
CA ASP A 67 -3.27 -16.20 -9.46
C ASP A 67 -3.57 -14.77 -9.93
N THR A 68 -3.96 -14.62 -11.20
CA THR A 68 -4.43 -13.35 -11.78
C THR A 68 -5.83 -13.50 -12.36
N GLU A 69 -6.58 -12.40 -12.36
CA GLU A 69 -7.96 -12.41 -12.84
C GLU A 69 -8.07 -12.25 -14.36
N ARG A 70 -7.00 -11.79 -15.00
CA ARG A 70 -6.95 -11.55 -16.45
C ARG A 70 -5.52 -11.54 -16.97
N VAL A 71 -5.41 -11.74 -18.27
CA VAL A 71 -4.19 -11.50 -19.04
C VAL A 71 -4.27 -10.14 -19.74
N LEU A 72 -3.20 -9.35 -19.64
CA LEU A 72 -2.94 -8.17 -20.48
C LEU A 72 -2.16 -8.63 -21.71
N LEU A 73 -2.57 -8.17 -22.89
CA LEU A 73 -1.86 -8.48 -24.13
C LEU A 73 -0.66 -7.54 -24.33
N ALA A 74 0.41 -8.07 -24.90
CA ALA A 74 1.67 -7.34 -25.10
C ALA A 74 1.52 -6.13 -26.05
N ASN A 75 0.61 -6.22 -27.02
CA ASN A 75 0.37 -5.20 -28.04
C ASN A 75 -0.51 -4.02 -27.55
N HIS A 76 -1.05 -4.07 -26.33
CA HIS A 76 -1.82 -2.95 -25.79
C HIS A 76 -0.94 -1.72 -25.53
N THR A 77 -1.44 -0.56 -25.92
CA THR A 77 -0.89 0.74 -25.56
C THR A 77 -1.05 1.01 -24.06
N ASP A 78 -0.28 1.98 -23.53
CA ASP A 78 -0.39 2.38 -22.12
C ASP A 78 -1.82 2.85 -21.77
N SER A 79 -2.50 3.56 -22.68
CA SER A 79 -3.88 4.02 -22.47
C SER A 79 -4.87 2.84 -22.31
N GLU A 80 -4.75 1.84 -23.18
CA GLU A 80 -5.57 0.63 -23.11
C GLU A 80 -5.28 -0.15 -21.83
N LYS A 81 -4.00 -0.36 -21.49
CA LYS A 81 -3.61 -1.02 -20.23
C LYS A 81 -4.16 -0.28 -19.02
N VAL A 82 -4.06 1.06 -18.98
CA VAL A 82 -4.62 1.89 -17.90
C VAL A 82 -6.13 1.68 -17.78
N LYS A 83 -6.87 1.67 -18.90
CA LYS A 83 -8.31 1.42 -18.90
C LYS A 83 -8.63 0.05 -18.31
N LEU A 84 -7.96 -1.00 -18.82
CA LEU A 84 -8.16 -2.39 -18.38
C LEU A 84 -7.80 -2.60 -16.91
N LEU A 85 -6.74 -1.96 -16.41
CA LEU A 85 -6.33 -2.04 -15.01
C LEU A 85 -7.31 -1.31 -14.08
N LYS A 86 -7.84 -0.15 -14.50
CA LYS A 86 -8.90 0.53 -13.74
C LYS A 86 -10.15 -0.33 -13.64
N GLU A 87 -10.56 -0.97 -14.74
CA GLU A 87 -11.68 -1.91 -14.75
C GLU A 87 -11.42 -3.10 -13.82
N LEU A 88 -10.23 -3.73 -13.92
CA LEU A 88 -9.81 -4.83 -13.04
C LEU A 88 -9.91 -4.43 -11.56
N ILE A 89 -9.36 -3.26 -11.21
CA ILE A 89 -9.43 -2.74 -9.85
C ILE A 89 -10.89 -2.59 -9.41
N LEU A 90 -11.75 -1.96 -10.22
CA LEU A 90 -13.14 -1.72 -9.82
C LEU A 90 -13.97 -3.00 -9.71
N GLN A 91 -13.73 -3.99 -10.57
CA GLN A 91 -14.44 -5.26 -10.58
C GLN A 91 -14.04 -6.16 -9.40
N HIS A 92 -12.75 -6.18 -9.05
CA HIS A 92 -12.19 -7.09 -8.05
C HIS A 92 -11.86 -6.40 -6.72
N THR A 93 -12.22 -5.12 -6.56
CA THR A 93 -12.20 -4.46 -5.26
C THR A 93 -13.57 -4.50 -4.61
N ASN A 94 -13.61 -4.94 -3.36
CA ASN A 94 -14.77 -4.78 -2.49
C ASN A 94 -14.37 -3.95 -1.28
N LEU A 95 -14.82 -2.70 -1.23
CA LEU A 95 -14.73 -1.87 -0.03
C LEU A 95 -16.14 -1.77 0.57
N SER A 96 -16.27 -2.12 1.85
CA SER A 96 -17.55 -2.00 2.55
C SER A 96 -17.40 -1.21 3.85
N SER A 97 -18.47 -0.51 4.23
CA SER A 97 -18.62 0.16 5.52
C SER A 97 -19.82 -0.45 6.23
N ASN A 98 -19.61 -0.96 7.45
CA ASN A 98 -20.62 -1.66 8.25
C ASN A 98 -21.36 -2.76 7.47
N GLY A 99 -20.65 -3.48 6.59
CA GLY A 99 -21.20 -4.53 5.73
C GLY A 99 -21.83 -4.04 4.42
N THR A 100 -22.05 -2.73 4.25
CA THR A 100 -22.61 -2.16 3.02
C THR A 100 -21.49 -1.85 2.02
N LYS A 101 -21.52 -2.49 0.86
CA LYS A 101 -20.58 -2.24 -0.24
C LYS A 101 -20.67 -0.78 -0.69
N LEU A 102 -19.53 -0.14 -0.84
CA LEU A 102 -19.42 1.25 -1.26
C LEU A 102 -19.25 1.36 -2.77
N ASN A 103 -19.82 2.43 -3.34
CA ASN A 103 -19.55 2.79 -4.72
C ASN A 103 -18.24 3.58 -4.79
N CYS A 104 -17.20 2.93 -5.28
CA CYS A 104 -15.85 3.45 -5.37
C CYS A 104 -15.49 3.85 -6.80
N LYS A 105 -14.61 4.83 -6.94
CA LYS A 105 -14.02 5.22 -8.24
C LYS A 105 -12.51 5.29 -8.10
N VAL A 106 -11.79 4.93 -9.16
CA VAL A 106 -10.35 5.17 -9.24
C VAL A 106 -10.12 6.66 -9.47
N SER A 107 -9.71 7.38 -8.41
CA SER A 107 -9.51 8.83 -8.42
C SER A 107 -8.12 9.23 -8.92
N GLN A 108 -7.11 8.37 -8.72
CA GLN A 108 -5.75 8.59 -9.23
C GLN A 108 -5.17 7.25 -9.71
N PHE A 109 -4.49 7.27 -10.86
CA PHE A 109 -3.83 6.10 -11.44
C PHE A 109 -2.69 6.55 -12.35
N PRO A 110 -1.53 5.86 -12.38
CA PRO A 110 -0.42 6.23 -13.25
C PRO A 110 -0.79 6.10 -14.73
N SER A 111 -0.50 7.11 -15.54
CA SER A 111 -0.87 7.12 -16.97
C SER A 111 0.18 6.48 -17.88
N LYS A 112 1.46 6.49 -17.48
CA LYS A 112 2.60 5.98 -18.27
C LYS A 112 3.13 4.68 -17.69
N LEU A 113 2.50 3.57 -18.05
CA LEU A 113 2.83 2.25 -17.50
C LEU A 113 4.13 1.69 -18.06
N SER A 114 4.44 1.96 -19.32
CA SER A 114 5.71 1.58 -19.95
C SER A 114 6.95 2.12 -19.21
N GLU A 115 6.88 3.36 -18.69
CA GLU A 115 7.95 3.94 -17.86
C GLU A 115 8.10 3.25 -16.51
N LEU A 116 7.00 2.75 -15.93
CA LEU A 116 7.01 2.01 -14.67
C LEU A 116 7.51 0.58 -14.85
N GLN A 117 7.34 -0.01 -16.03
CA GLN A 117 7.80 -1.36 -16.31
C GLN A 117 9.33 -1.45 -16.46
N LYS A 118 9.99 -0.37 -16.93
CA LYS A 118 11.44 -0.30 -17.16
C LYS A 118 12.28 -0.36 -15.89
N ASP A 119 11.74 0.06 -14.75
CA ASP A 119 12.45 0.05 -13.47
C ASP A 119 11.77 -0.91 -12.50
N HIS A 120 12.42 -2.06 -12.26
CA HIS A 120 11.90 -3.13 -11.41
C HIS A 120 11.80 -2.77 -9.92
N HIS A 121 12.36 -1.63 -9.50
CA HIS A 121 12.26 -1.14 -8.13
C HIS A 121 11.29 0.04 -7.98
N LYS A 122 10.81 0.61 -9.10
CA LYS A 122 9.93 1.77 -9.06
C LYS A 122 8.55 1.39 -8.56
N ARG A 123 8.17 2.03 -7.46
CA ARG A 123 6.82 1.93 -6.91
C ARG A 123 5.97 3.09 -7.41
N ALA A 124 4.69 2.79 -7.65
CA ALA A 124 3.70 3.81 -7.96
C ALA A 124 2.42 3.52 -7.20
N TYR A 125 1.51 4.49 -7.20
CA TYR A 125 0.29 4.42 -6.43
C TYR A 125 -0.95 4.63 -7.28
N PHE A 126 -2.04 4.01 -6.85
CA PHE A 126 -3.39 4.36 -7.30
C PHE A 126 -4.28 4.64 -6.09
N ARG A 127 -5.35 5.40 -6.32
CA ARG A 127 -6.31 5.77 -5.28
C ARG A 127 -7.73 5.41 -5.67
N LEU A 128 -8.46 4.92 -4.69
CA LEU A 128 -9.90 4.71 -4.74
C LEU A 128 -10.57 5.70 -3.81
N GLY A 129 -11.47 6.51 -4.35
CA GLY A 129 -12.33 7.40 -3.56
C GLY A 129 -13.73 6.81 -3.50
N CYS A 130 -14.26 6.62 -2.29
CA CYS A 130 -15.57 6.03 -2.05
C CYS A 130 -16.38 6.94 -1.11
N LYS A 131 -17.61 7.26 -1.50
CA LYS A 131 -18.52 8.02 -0.66
C LYS A 131 -19.32 7.03 0.20
N SER A 132 -19.21 7.12 1.52
CA SER A 132 -20.08 6.35 2.41
C SER A 132 -21.42 7.05 2.55
N PRO A 133 -22.55 6.34 2.41
CA PRO A 133 -23.87 6.91 2.71
C PRO A 133 -24.12 7.02 4.23
N ILE A 134 -23.22 6.49 5.06
CA ILE A 134 -23.41 6.35 6.51
C ILE A 134 -22.53 7.36 7.25
N ASN A 135 -23.14 8.14 8.15
CA ASN A 135 -22.43 9.15 8.94
C ASN A 135 -21.52 8.56 10.04
N LYS A 136 -21.76 7.30 10.44
CA LYS A 136 -20.99 6.59 11.46
C LYS A 136 -20.46 5.26 10.93
N VAL A 137 -19.16 5.21 10.65
CA VAL A 137 -18.45 4.00 10.23
C VAL A 137 -17.90 3.31 11.48
N THR A 138 -18.33 2.07 11.75
CA THR A 138 -17.87 1.23 12.86
C THR A 138 -16.98 0.08 12.39
N ALA A 139 -17.15 -0.37 11.15
CA ALA A 139 -16.33 -1.40 10.53
C ALA A 139 -16.03 -1.05 9.08
N VAL A 140 -14.80 -1.35 8.64
CA VAL A 140 -14.39 -1.25 7.24
C VAL A 140 -13.81 -2.59 6.82
N SER A 141 -14.22 -3.10 5.68
CA SER A 141 -13.58 -4.26 5.05
C SER A 141 -13.10 -3.90 3.65
N LEU A 142 -11.94 -4.45 3.27
CA LEU A 142 -11.31 -4.26 1.97
C LEU A 142 -10.88 -5.61 1.43
N SER A 143 -11.27 -5.88 0.19
CA SER A 143 -10.68 -6.90 -0.68
C SER A 143 -10.17 -6.21 -1.92
N LEU A 144 -8.98 -6.59 -2.37
CA LEU A 144 -8.30 -6.04 -3.56
C LEU A 144 -8.10 -7.16 -4.59
N PRO A 145 -7.80 -6.82 -5.85
CA PRO A 145 -7.41 -7.80 -6.86
C PRO A 145 -6.31 -8.75 -6.37
N LYS A 146 -6.49 -10.05 -6.58
CA LYS A 146 -5.53 -11.12 -6.27
C LYS A 146 -4.18 -10.88 -6.93
N SER A 147 -4.18 -10.34 -8.15
CA SER A 147 -2.96 -10.02 -8.91
C SER A 147 -2.03 -9.02 -8.20
N LEU A 148 -2.49 -8.28 -7.19
CA LEU A 148 -1.63 -7.41 -6.37
C LEU A 148 -0.79 -8.17 -5.33
N GLY A 149 -1.01 -9.48 -5.20
CA GLY A 149 -0.33 -10.33 -4.24
C GLY A 149 -0.73 -10.00 -2.79
N ARG A 150 0.19 -10.28 -1.85
CA ARG A 150 -0.02 -9.93 -0.45
C ARG A 150 -0.02 -8.41 -0.29
N VAL A 151 -1.00 -7.91 0.47
CA VAL A 151 -1.15 -6.48 0.75
C VAL A 151 -1.12 -6.24 2.25
N TYR A 152 -0.19 -5.40 2.69
CA TYR A 152 -0.20 -4.88 4.06
C TYR A 152 -1.20 -3.73 4.15
N VAL A 153 -2.30 -3.93 4.87
CA VAL A 153 -3.39 -2.97 4.97
C VAL A 153 -3.30 -2.21 6.29
N SER A 154 -3.50 -0.89 6.23
CA SER A 154 -3.61 0.00 7.39
C SER A 154 -4.90 0.80 7.31
N LEU A 155 -5.54 1.04 8.45
CA LEU A 155 -6.71 1.91 8.58
C LEU A 155 -6.32 3.13 9.44
N VAL A 156 -6.60 4.32 8.92
CA VAL A 156 -6.28 5.59 9.56
C VAL A 156 -7.54 6.44 9.68
N GLN A 157 -7.79 6.94 10.88
CA GLN A 157 -8.83 7.93 11.16
C GLN A 157 -8.16 9.21 11.69
N PRO A 158 -8.01 10.26 10.86
CA PRO A 158 -7.34 11.49 11.28
C PRO A 158 -8.17 12.24 12.33
N LYS A 159 -7.48 12.80 13.33
CA LYS A 159 -8.08 13.77 14.26
C LYS A 159 -8.39 15.06 13.48
N GLN A 160 -9.58 15.61 13.64
CA GLN A 160 -10.02 16.84 12.96
C GLN A 160 -10.40 17.89 14.01
N GLN A 161 -10.04 19.15 13.74
CA GLN A 161 -10.43 20.30 14.57
C GLN A 161 -10.81 21.46 13.64
N VAL A 162 -11.92 22.14 13.95
CA VAL A 162 -12.32 23.38 13.27
C VAL A 162 -11.55 24.53 13.90
N ILE A 163 -10.99 25.42 13.08
CA ILE A 163 -10.30 26.63 13.54
C ILE A 163 -10.90 27.88 12.89
N GLY A 164 -10.99 28.96 13.66
CA GLY A 164 -11.33 30.28 13.14
C GLY A 164 -10.16 30.93 12.40
N ALA A 165 -10.46 31.95 11.59
CA ALA A 165 -9.44 32.74 10.92
C ALA A 165 -8.45 33.35 11.94
N GLY A 166 -7.16 33.19 11.71
CA GLY A 166 -6.09 33.67 12.59
C GLY A 166 -5.85 32.86 13.87
N GLN A 167 -6.59 31.77 14.11
CA GLN A 167 -6.42 30.93 15.31
C GLN A 167 -5.50 29.73 15.07
N LYS A 168 -4.92 29.21 16.16
CA LYS A 168 -4.01 28.05 16.15
C LYS A 168 -4.75 26.74 16.48
N ALA A 169 -4.54 25.71 15.68
CA ALA A 169 -4.85 24.32 16.04
C ALA A 169 -3.66 23.67 16.75
N VAL A 170 -3.93 22.86 17.78
CA VAL A 170 -2.91 22.06 18.48
C VAL A 170 -3.43 20.63 18.61
N PHE A 171 -2.75 19.69 17.96
CA PHE A 171 -3.03 18.27 18.08
C PHE A 171 -2.04 17.65 19.06
N LYS A 172 -2.55 17.02 20.13
CA LYS A 172 -1.74 16.17 21.00
C LYS A 172 -1.61 14.79 20.36
N LEU A 173 -0.37 14.35 20.15
CA LEU A 173 -0.02 13.05 19.61
C LEU A 173 0.09 12.02 20.74
#